data_AF-A0A2V7U238-F1
#
_entry.id   AF-A0A2V7U238-F1
#
_cell.length_a   1.000
_cell.length_b   1.000
_cell.length_c   1.000
_cell.angle_alpha   90.00
_cell.angle_beta   90.00
_cell.angle_gamma   90.00
#
_symmetry.space_group_name_H-M   'P 1'
#
loop_
_entity.id
_entity.type
_entity.pdbx_description
1 polymer ?
#
loop_
_entity_poly.entity_id
_entity_poly.type
_entity_poly.pdbx_seq_one_letter_code
_entity_poly.pdbx_strand_id
1 'polypeptide(L)'
;MLDWEQVRAMRARGHAIGGHGRTHHEMAMLPEADARAEAQGCAKDIEAETGDRPSLFCYPRGSENAGVRRIVAEAGFEAACTVRPGANPPGTDLLALRRTEVSADDTIDDFRSKLEGGFDAWHHVVQELTSWGTR
;
A
#
# COMPACT_ATOMS: atom_id res chain seq x y z
N MET A 1 -16.54 -5.09 4.57
CA MET A 1 -15.89 -3.85 5.00
C MET A 1 -16.05 -3.73 6.50
N LEU A 2 -15.14 -3.01 7.16
CA LEU A 2 -15.31 -2.62 8.57
C LEU A 2 -16.23 -1.39 8.64
N ASP A 3 -16.98 -1.25 9.72
CA ASP A 3 -17.63 0.02 10.06
C ASP A 3 -16.71 0.90 10.94
N TRP A 4 -17.11 2.15 11.17
CA TRP A 4 -16.29 3.10 11.95
C TRP A 4 -16.20 2.78 13.44
N GLU A 5 -17.19 2.08 14.01
CA GLU A 5 -17.11 1.63 15.40
C GLU A 5 -16.00 0.57 15.54
N GLN A 6 -15.94 -0.38 14.61
CA GLN A 6 -14.90 -1.39 14.54
C GLN A 6 -13.52 -0.76 14.31
N VAL A 7 -13.40 0.23 13.41
CA VAL A 7 -12.14 0.94 13.17
C VAL A 7 -11.64 1.64 14.44
N ARG A 8 -12.52 2.37 15.14
CA ARG A 8 -12.18 3.01 16.43
C ARG A 8 -11.76 1.99 17.48
N ALA A 9 -12.48 0.88 17.59
CA ALA A 9 -12.15 -0.20 18.52
C ALA A 9 -10.78 -0.83 18.23
N MET A 10 -10.44 -1.03 16.95
CA MET A 10 -9.11 -1.49 16.54
C MET A 10 -8.04 -0.46 16.91
N ARG A 11 -8.29 0.82 16.65
CA ARG A 11 -7.34 1.89 16.99
C ARG A 11 -7.07 1.96 18.49
N ALA A 12 -8.11 1.87 19.32
CA ALA A 12 -8.00 1.86 20.78
C ALA A 12 -7.20 0.66 21.31
N ARG A 13 -7.05 -0.41 20.52
CA ARG A 13 -6.26 -1.60 20.84
C ARG A 13 -4.84 -1.57 20.26
N GLY A 14 -4.42 -0.43 19.70
CA GLY A 14 -3.06 -0.23 19.18
C GLY A 14 -2.87 -0.66 17.73
N HIS A 15 -3.93 -0.97 16.99
CA HIS A 15 -3.81 -1.22 15.56
C HIS A 15 -3.57 0.10 14.80
N ALA A 16 -2.60 0.09 13.89
CA ALA A 16 -2.43 1.17 12.92
C ALA A 16 -3.55 1.13 11.88
N ILE A 17 -4.06 2.31 11.52
CA ILE A 17 -5.08 2.48 10.47
C ILE A 17 -4.46 3.32 9.36
N GLY A 18 -4.30 2.72 8.18
CA GLY A 18 -3.72 3.36 6.99
C GLY A 18 -4.75 3.62 5.91
N GLY A 19 -4.37 4.41 4.90
CA GLY A 19 -5.22 4.74 3.76
C GLY A 19 -5.18 3.69 2.65
N HIS A 20 -6.29 3.56 1.91
CA HIS A 20 -6.40 2.66 0.75
C HIS A 20 -7.26 3.27 -0.38
N GLY A 21 -7.15 4.59 -0.57
CA GLY A 21 -8.11 5.36 -1.36
C GLY A 21 -9.49 5.43 -0.70
N ARG A 22 -10.43 6.08 -1.36
CA ARG A 22 -11.84 6.21 -0.91
C ARG A 22 -12.76 5.27 -1.67
N THR A 23 -12.50 5.09 -2.96
CA THR A 23 -13.39 4.37 -3.88
C THR A 23 -12.73 3.14 -4.53
N HIS A 24 -11.45 2.88 -4.19
CA HIS A 24 -10.68 1.74 -4.69
C HIS A 24 -10.45 1.77 -6.22
N HIS A 25 -10.37 2.97 -6.81
CA HIS A 25 -9.96 3.16 -8.20
C HIS A 25 -8.45 3.00 -8.41
N GLU A 26 -8.06 2.57 -9.61
CA GLU A 26 -6.65 2.51 -10.04
C GLU A 26 -6.10 3.93 -10.17
N MET A 27 -5.46 4.41 -9.11
CA MET A 27 -5.08 5.81 -8.98
C MET A 27 -4.17 6.32 -10.10
N ALA A 28 -3.30 5.46 -10.66
CA ALA A 28 -2.41 5.84 -11.77
C ALA A 28 -3.16 6.06 -13.10
N MET A 29 -4.41 5.62 -13.19
CA MET A 29 -5.28 5.78 -14.35
C MET A 29 -6.23 6.97 -14.24
N LEU A 30 -6.25 7.64 -13.08
CA LEU A 30 -7.13 8.78 -12.83
C LEU A 30 -6.49 10.09 -13.32
N PRO A 31 -7.32 11.09 -13.69
CA PRO A 31 -6.87 12.47 -13.73
C PRO A 31 -6.24 12.89 -12.39
N GLU A 32 -5.22 13.74 -12.42
CA GLU A 32 -4.49 14.15 -11.21
C GLU A 32 -5.40 14.70 -10.11
N ALA A 33 -6.43 15.49 -10.48
CA ALA A 33 -7.38 16.05 -9.52
C ALA A 33 -8.17 14.96 -8.77
N ASP A 34 -8.55 13.89 -9.47
CA ASP A 34 -9.31 12.79 -8.89
C ASP A 34 -8.42 11.91 -8.00
N ALA A 35 -7.19 11.62 -8.44
CA ALA A 35 -6.20 10.93 -7.61
C ALA A 35 -5.88 11.70 -6.31
N ARG A 36 -5.84 13.04 -6.37
CA ARG A 36 -5.69 13.90 -5.19
C ARG A 36 -6.90 13.80 -4.27
N ALA A 37 -8.12 13.83 -4.81
CA ALA A 37 -9.33 13.70 -4.04
C ALA A 37 -9.43 12.33 -3.33
N GLU A 38 -9.00 11.25 -4.00
CA GLU A 38 -8.86 9.91 -3.43
C GLU A 38 -7.90 9.90 -2.24
N ALA A 39 -6.66 10.37 -2.41
CA ALA A 39 -5.67 10.34 -1.34
C ALA A 39 -6.03 11.26 -0.16
N GLN A 40 -6.36 12.52 -0.45
CA GLN A 40 -6.62 13.52 0.58
C GLN A 40 -7.92 13.26 1.33
N GLY A 41 -8.97 12.86 0.63
CA GLY A 41 -10.24 12.54 1.27
C GLY A 41 -10.13 11.27 2.11
N CYS A 42 -9.40 10.25 1.66
CA CYS A 42 -9.11 9.06 2.47
C CYS A 42 -8.43 9.43 3.80
N ALA A 43 -7.39 10.27 3.74
CA ALA A 43 -6.69 10.74 4.94
C ALA A 43 -7.61 11.53 5.88
N LYS A 44 -8.46 12.43 5.34
CA LYS A 44 -9.42 13.22 6.14
C LYS A 44 -10.49 12.35 6.79
N ASP A 45 -11.03 11.38 6.07
CA ASP A 45 -12.06 10.49 6.59
C ASP A 45 -11.51 9.65 7.77
N ILE A 46 -10.29 9.12 7.63
CA ILE A 46 -9.63 8.37 8.71
C ILE A 46 -9.29 9.28 9.90
N GLU A 47 -8.77 10.48 9.66
CA GLU A 47 -8.42 11.45 10.70
C GLU A 47 -9.66 11.87 11.51
N ALA A 48 -10.79 12.12 10.84
CA ALA A 48 -12.04 12.48 11.50
C ALA A 48 -12.55 11.38 12.45
N GLU A 49 -12.31 10.11 12.10
CA GLU A 49 -12.85 8.95 12.82
C GLU A 49 -11.91 8.41 13.89
N THR A 50 -10.60 8.59 13.70
CA THR A 50 -9.56 8.05 14.59
C THR A 50 -8.85 9.11 15.42
N GLY A 51 -8.98 10.39 15.07
CA GLY A 51 -8.28 11.51 15.71
C GLY A 51 -6.83 11.70 15.26
N ASP A 52 -6.28 10.74 14.51
CA ASP A 52 -4.90 10.77 14.02
C ASP A 52 -4.89 10.74 12.49
N ARG A 53 -4.09 11.60 11.86
CA ARG A 53 -3.85 11.52 10.42
C ARG A 53 -3.06 10.25 10.09
N PRO A 54 -3.49 9.41 9.13
CA PRO A 54 -2.77 8.18 8.79
C PRO A 54 -1.45 8.48 8.07
N SER A 55 -0.37 7.80 8.46
CA SER A 55 0.96 7.92 7.83
C SER A 55 1.28 6.81 6.83
N LEU A 56 0.50 5.72 6.82
CA LEU A 56 0.70 4.58 5.92
C LEU A 56 -0.40 4.51 4.85
N PHE A 57 -0.03 4.17 3.63
CA PHE A 57 -0.95 4.00 2.50
C PHE A 57 -0.78 2.63 1.82
N CYS A 58 -1.80 2.16 1.12
CA CYS A 58 -1.73 1.01 0.22
C CYS A 58 -2.40 1.40 -1.09
N TYR A 59 -1.72 1.22 -2.22
CA TYR A 59 -2.30 1.59 -3.52
C TYR A 59 -3.40 0.59 -3.91
N PRO A 60 -4.63 1.04 -4.24
CA PRO A 60 -5.66 0.16 -4.80
C PRO A 60 -5.11 -0.60 -6.01
N ARG A 61 -5.23 -1.93 -5.99
CA ARG A 61 -4.67 -2.84 -7.01
C ARG A 61 -3.16 -2.67 -7.28
N GLY A 62 -2.42 -1.99 -6.41
CA GLY A 62 -1.02 -1.66 -6.63
C GLY A 62 -0.78 -0.61 -7.71
N SER A 63 -1.82 0.14 -8.12
CA SER A 63 -1.75 1.14 -9.19
C SER A 63 -1.00 2.39 -8.71
N GLU A 64 0.30 2.44 -9.02
CA GLU A 64 1.20 3.55 -8.69
C GLU A 64 2.05 3.98 -9.89
N ASN A 65 2.37 5.26 -9.92
CA ASN A 65 3.42 5.84 -10.74
C ASN A 65 4.05 7.02 -9.96
N ALA A 66 5.06 7.68 -10.53
CA ALA A 66 5.72 8.80 -9.85
C ALA A 66 4.76 9.96 -9.48
N GLY A 67 3.76 10.22 -10.32
CA GLY A 67 2.73 11.25 -10.06
C GLY A 67 1.84 10.89 -8.87
N VAL A 68 1.33 9.65 -8.84
CA VAL A 68 0.50 9.15 -7.74
C VAL A 68 1.29 9.05 -6.44
N ARG A 69 2.56 8.62 -6.47
CA ARG A 69 3.43 8.61 -5.29
C ARG A 69 3.60 10.00 -4.70
N ARG A 70 3.83 11.02 -5.54
CA ARG A 70 3.87 12.43 -5.11
C ARG A 70 2.53 12.87 -4.48
N ILE A 71 1.40 12.54 -5.10
CA ILE A 71 0.07 12.89 -4.58
C ILE A 71 -0.17 12.27 -3.20
N VAL A 72 0.23 11.01 -3.00
CA VAL A 72 0.13 10.32 -1.71
C VAL A 72 1.03 10.98 -0.67
N ALA A 73 2.26 11.34 -1.02
CA ALA A 73 3.15 12.11 -0.13
C ALA A 73 2.54 13.46 0.27
N GLU A 74 2.01 14.21 -0.69
CA GLU A 74 1.36 15.51 -0.47
C GLU A 74 0.06 15.41 0.34
N ALA A 75 -0.57 14.24 0.36
CA ALA A 75 -1.69 13.94 1.26
C ALA A 75 -1.24 13.64 2.70
N GLY A 76 0.07 13.61 2.99
CA GLY A 76 0.63 13.42 4.32
C GLY A 76 0.97 11.97 4.68
N PHE A 77 0.96 11.05 3.70
CA PHE A 77 1.43 9.69 3.91
C PHE A 77 2.97 9.64 3.80
N GLU A 78 3.61 8.96 4.74
CA GLU A 78 5.07 8.82 4.84
C GLU A 78 5.59 7.57 4.14
N ALA A 79 4.76 6.51 4.09
CA ALA A 79 5.09 5.28 3.39
C ALA A 79 3.86 4.66 2.73
N ALA A 80 4.07 3.90 1.66
CA ALA A 80 3.02 3.26 0.91
C ALA A 80 3.43 1.89 0.35
N CYS A 81 2.53 0.92 0.48
CA CYS A 81 2.70 -0.43 -0.06
C CYS A 81 2.14 -0.56 -1.48
N THR A 82 2.95 -1.09 -2.39
CA THR A 82 2.56 -1.57 -3.72
C THR A 82 2.05 -3.01 -3.63
N VAL A 83 1.83 -3.68 -4.77
CA VAL A 83 1.64 -5.15 -4.84
C VAL A 83 2.87 -5.89 -5.35
N ARG A 84 4.00 -5.19 -5.50
CA ARG A 84 5.26 -5.79 -5.98
C ARG A 84 5.79 -6.75 -4.91
N PRO A 85 6.09 -8.02 -5.24
CA PRO A 85 6.61 -8.96 -4.26
C PRO A 85 8.08 -8.72 -3.92
N GLY A 86 8.44 -9.08 -2.68
CA GLY A 86 9.82 -9.16 -2.20
C GLY A 86 10.13 -8.30 -0.97
N ALA A 87 11.33 -8.48 -0.43
CA ALA A 87 11.86 -7.69 0.68
C ALA A 87 12.19 -6.25 0.27
N ASN A 88 12.23 -5.38 1.29
CA ASN A 88 12.58 -3.96 1.18
C ASN A 88 13.99 -3.73 1.76
N PRO A 89 15.06 -3.80 0.95
CA PRO A 89 16.42 -3.49 1.40
C PRO A 89 16.58 -1.99 1.73
N PRO A 90 17.65 -1.60 2.45
CA PRO A 90 17.99 -0.20 2.66
C PRO A 90 18.01 0.59 1.34
N GLY A 91 17.42 1.78 1.34
CA GLY A 91 17.29 2.62 0.14
C GLY A 91 16.06 2.35 -0.71
N THR A 92 15.20 1.38 -0.34
CA THR A 92 13.88 1.23 -0.97
C THR A 92 13.06 2.51 -0.76
N ASP A 93 12.42 2.98 -1.84
CA ASP A 93 11.48 4.11 -1.76
C ASP A 93 10.33 3.77 -0.81
N LEU A 94 10.17 4.57 0.24
CA LEU A 94 9.13 4.37 1.25
C LEU A 94 7.73 4.48 0.66
N LEU A 95 7.55 5.19 -0.44
CA LEU A 95 6.28 5.30 -1.16
C LEU A 95 6.10 4.21 -2.23
N ALA A 96 7.02 3.24 -2.31
CA ALA A 96 6.94 2.11 -3.21
C ALA A 96 7.35 0.80 -2.54
N LEU A 97 6.96 0.60 -1.26
CA LEU A 97 7.31 -0.60 -0.53
C LEU A 97 6.73 -1.84 -1.20
N ARG A 98 7.55 -2.87 -1.27
CA ARG A 98 7.20 -4.22 -1.71
C ARG A 98 6.49 -4.97 -0.59
N ARG A 99 5.66 -5.94 -0.96
CA ARG A 99 4.94 -6.83 -0.04
C ARG A 99 4.80 -8.22 -0.64
N THR A 100 4.93 -9.24 0.19
CA THR A 100 4.71 -10.63 -0.23
C THR A 100 3.28 -11.04 0.12
N GLU A 101 2.54 -11.56 -0.87
CA GLU A 101 1.20 -12.10 -0.66
C GLU A 101 1.26 -13.38 0.17
N VAL A 102 0.34 -13.49 1.13
CA VAL A 102 0.04 -14.73 1.84
C VAL A 102 -1.31 -15.23 1.35
N SER A 103 -1.32 -16.38 0.67
CA SER A 103 -2.50 -16.99 0.06
C SER A 103 -3.10 -18.07 0.96
N ALA A 104 -4.35 -18.43 0.73
CA ALA A 104 -5.00 -19.56 1.40
C ALA A 104 -4.34 -20.91 1.08
N ASP A 105 -3.64 -21.00 -0.07
CA ASP A 105 -2.93 -22.21 -0.49
C ASP A 105 -1.52 -22.32 0.11
N ASP A 106 -1.04 -21.29 0.82
CA ASP A 106 0.28 -21.34 1.45
C ASP A 106 0.30 -22.35 2.60
N THR A 107 1.25 -23.27 2.56
CA THR A 107 1.61 -24.06 3.73
C THR A 107 2.40 -23.20 4.72
N ILE A 108 2.58 -23.70 5.94
CA ILE A 108 3.45 -23.03 6.92
C ILE A 108 4.91 -22.96 6.45
N ASP A 109 5.34 -23.91 5.61
CA ASP A 109 6.68 -23.93 5.03
C ASP A 109 6.81 -22.90 3.89
N ASP A 110 5.75 -22.71 3.09
CA ASP A 110 5.68 -21.62 2.11
C ASP A 110 5.72 -20.26 2.81
N PHE A 111 4.96 -20.09 3.89
CA PHE A 111 4.97 -18.86 4.69
C PHE A 111 6.37 -18.59 5.28
N ARG A 112 7.04 -19.61 5.84
CA ARG A 112 8.43 -19.48 6.32
C ARG A 112 9.37 -19.07 5.20
N SER A 113 9.29 -19.75 4.06
CA SER A 113 10.13 -19.45 2.89
C SER A 113 9.89 -18.02 2.37
N LYS A 114 8.65 -17.53 2.39
CA LYS A 114 8.29 -16.14 2.05
C LYS A 114 8.89 -15.12 3.03
N LEU A 115 8.87 -15.40 4.33
CA LEU A 115 9.49 -14.53 5.34
C LEU A 115 11.01 -14.46 5.20
N GLU A 116 11.64 -15.56 4.79
CA GLU A 116 13.08 -15.68 4.57
C GLU A 116 13.52 -15.12 3.20
N GLY A 117 12.57 -14.63 2.39
CA GLY A 117 12.86 -14.09 1.05
C GLY A 117 13.23 -15.17 0.02
N GLY A 118 12.85 -16.43 0.25
CA GLY A 118 13.20 -17.57 -0.61
C GLY A 118 12.74 -17.44 -2.06
N PHE A 119 11.77 -16.54 -2.33
CA PHE A 119 11.27 -16.24 -3.67
C PHE A 119 11.77 -14.90 -4.24
N ASP A 120 12.54 -14.12 -3.49
CA ASP A 120 12.85 -12.72 -3.83
C ASP A 120 13.75 -12.61 -5.06
N ALA A 121 14.72 -13.51 -5.22
CA ALA A 121 15.58 -13.54 -6.39
C ALA A 121 14.77 -13.80 -7.68
N TRP A 122 13.82 -14.73 -7.62
CA TRP A 122 12.91 -15.00 -8.73
C TRP A 122 12.00 -13.80 -9.01
N HIS A 123 11.40 -13.22 -7.96
CA HIS A 123 10.57 -12.02 -8.09
C HIS A 123 11.32 -10.85 -8.71
N HIS A 124 12.59 -10.65 -8.36
CA HIS A 124 13.43 -9.61 -8.93
C HIS A 124 13.59 -9.81 -10.44
N VAL A 125 13.99 -11.01 -10.87
CA VAL A 125 14.17 -11.35 -12.29
C VAL A 125 12.87 -11.17 -13.07
N VAL A 126 11.75 -11.65 -12.55
CA VAL A 126 10.45 -11.49 -13.21
C VAL A 126 10.10 -10.02 -13.35
N GLN A 127 10.29 -9.21 -12.30
CA GLN A 127 9.98 -7.77 -12.33
C GLN A 127 10.84 -6.98 -13.32
N GLU A 128 12.13 -7.32 -13.44
CA GLU A 128 13.02 -6.72 -14.44
C GLU A 128 12.61 -7.09 -15.88
N LEU A 129 12.26 -8.36 -16.12
CA LEU A 129 11.89 -8.85 -17.45
C LEU A 129 10.53 -8.33 -17.94
N THR A 130 9.58 -8.13 -17.02
CA THR A 130 8.21 -7.76 -17.38
C THR A 130 7.97 -6.26 -17.48
N SER A 131 8.97 -5.41 -17.21
CA SER A 131 8.84 -3.94 -17.23
C SER A 131 7.58 -3.48 -16.49
N TRP A 132 7.37 -3.97 -15.27
CA TRP A 132 6.31 -3.45 -14.40
C TRP A 132 6.70 -2.01 -14.01
N GLY A 133 6.31 -1.01 -14.81
CA GLY A 133 6.53 0.40 -14.50
C GLY A 133 7.04 1.33 -15.62
N THR A 134 6.96 0.97 -16.90
CA THR A 134 7.12 1.94 -18.01
C THR A 134 5.84 2.10 -18.84
N ARG A 135 4.68 2.17 -18.18
CA ARG A 135 3.46 2.76 -18.75
C ARG A 135 2.84 3.73 -17.78
#